data_AF-A0A9D5SRX5-F1
#
_entry.id   AF-A0A9D5SRX5-F1
#
_cell.length_a   1.000
_cell.length_b   1.000
_cell.length_c   1.000
_cell.angle_alpha   90.00
_cell.angle_beta   90.00
_cell.angle_gamma   90.00
#
_symmetry.space_group_name_H-M   'P 1'
#
loop_
_entity.id
_entity.type
_entity.pdbx_description
1 polymer ?
#
loop_
_entity_poly.entity_id
_entity_poly.type
_entity_poly.pdbx_seq_one_letter_code
_entity_poly.pdbx_strand_id
1 'polypeptide(L)'
;APAAHEASELPAAEPWRIVGEVFHAYIVVECGEKMLLIDKHAAHERVLFEKLRANMKNRTEATQILLIPMPLSLSVGDVETLVAYREEVEAVGFAYTAKGNTVSVNEIPEGLSPAAASELLVTLAGRLQDGTGNAALSREILFEKALYQSACKAAIKAGREYPPEYTEWLCEQLQRIPDITVCPHGRPVAMELTHAYIDRQFKRS
;
A
#
# COMPACT_ATOMS: atom_id res chain seq x y z
N ALA A 1 -6.22 -43.50 21.89
CA ALA A 1 -6.99 -42.30 21.55
C ALA A 1 -6.01 -41.18 21.25
N PRO A 2 -6.01 -40.55 20.06
CA PRO A 2 -5.20 -39.36 19.85
C PRO A 2 -5.92 -38.15 20.44
N ALA A 3 -5.19 -37.34 21.19
CA ALA A 3 -5.67 -36.07 21.71
C ALA A 3 -5.96 -35.13 20.54
N ALA A 4 -7.20 -34.60 20.50
CA ALA A 4 -7.57 -33.57 19.57
C ALA A 4 -6.77 -32.31 19.92
N HIS A 5 -6.02 -31.79 18.95
CA HIS A 5 -5.51 -30.44 19.00
C HIS A 5 -6.72 -29.50 18.93
N GLU A 6 -7.05 -28.86 20.06
CA GLU A 6 -7.93 -27.69 20.06
C GLU A 6 -7.26 -26.61 19.21
N ALA A 7 -7.83 -26.35 18.03
CA ALA A 7 -7.50 -25.18 17.25
C ALA A 7 -7.86 -23.96 18.09
N SER A 8 -6.85 -23.23 18.54
CA SER A 8 -7.04 -21.92 19.19
C SER A 8 -7.81 -21.03 18.22
N GLU A 9 -9.08 -20.80 18.49
CA GLU A 9 -9.91 -19.85 17.76
C GLU A 9 -9.20 -18.49 17.83
N LEU A 10 -8.87 -17.94 16.66
CA LEU A 10 -8.44 -16.56 16.55
C LEU A 10 -9.56 -15.69 17.16
N PRO A 11 -9.24 -14.68 17.99
CA PRO A 11 -10.27 -13.82 18.57
C PRO A 11 -11.15 -13.26 17.44
N ALA A 12 -12.47 -13.40 17.59
CA ALA A 12 -13.42 -12.86 16.64
C ALA A 12 -13.14 -11.36 16.45
N ALA A 13 -13.02 -10.93 15.19
CA ALA A 13 -12.80 -9.52 14.88
C ALA A 13 -13.90 -8.67 15.52
N GLU A 14 -13.52 -7.57 16.17
CA GLU A 14 -14.49 -6.66 16.79
C GLU A 14 -15.50 -6.16 15.73
N PRO A 15 -16.80 -6.15 16.05
CA PRO A 15 -17.79 -5.65 15.11
C PRO A 15 -17.54 -4.16 14.83
N TRP A 16 -17.65 -3.79 13.56
CA TRP A 16 -17.41 -2.43 13.11
C TRP A 16 -18.46 -1.98 12.11
N ARG A 17 -18.64 -0.67 11.98
CA ARG A 17 -19.46 -0.05 10.94
C ARG A 17 -18.90 1.30 10.53
N ILE A 18 -19.07 1.64 9.26
CA ILE A 18 -18.78 3.00 8.77
C ILE A 18 -19.91 3.92 9.22
N VAL A 19 -19.56 4.99 9.93
CA VAL A 19 -20.49 6.05 10.34
C VAL A 19 -20.65 7.05 9.18
N GLY A 20 -19.56 7.34 8.47
CA GLY A 20 -19.59 8.21 7.30
C GLY A 20 -18.21 8.73 6.90
N GLU A 21 -18.21 9.65 5.94
CA GLU A 21 -17.02 10.34 5.44
C GLU A 21 -17.10 11.84 5.76
N VAL A 22 -15.98 12.44 6.15
CA VAL A 22 -15.87 13.86 6.50
C VAL A 22 -14.79 14.52 5.63
N PHE A 23 -15.09 15.71 5.11
CA PHE A 23 -14.20 16.53 4.27
C PHE A 23 -13.66 15.84 3.01
N HIS A 24 -14.36 14.80 2.54
CA HIS A 24 -13.90 13.94 1.44
C HIS A 24 -12.51 13.29 1.66
N ALA A 25 -12.07 13.23 2.91
CA ALA A 25 -10.69 12.90 3.28
C ALA A 25 -10.60 11.91 4.45
N TYR A 26 -11.57 11.91 5.35
CA TYR A 26 -11.55 11.10 6.55
C TYR A 26 -12.74 10.15 6.64
N ILE A 27 -12.48 8.90 7.00
CA ILE A 27 -13.52 7.89 7.23
C ILE A 27 -13.69 7.75 8.73
N VAL A 28 -14.94 7.82 9.19
CA VAL A 28 -15.32 7.61 10.59
C VAL A 28 -15.87 6.20 10.71
N VAL A 29 -15.21 5.37 11.54
CA VAL A 29 -15.59 3.98 11.79
C VAL A 29 -15.86 3.82 13.27
N GLU A 30 -16.99 3.21 13.62
CA GLU A 30 -17.25 2.71 14.96
C GLU A 30 -16.80 1.25 15.03
N CYS A 31 -16.05 0.87 16.05
CA CYS A 31 -15.51 -0.48 16.24
C CYS A 31 -15.48 -0.80 17.73
N GLY A 32 -16.35 -1.70 18.21
CA GLY A 32 -16.50 -1.93 19.65
C GLY A 32 -16.75 -0.63 20.45
N GLU A 33 -15.98 -0.42 21.53
CA GLU A 33 -16.08 0.75 22.43
C GLU A 33 -15.21 1.95 21.99
N LYS A 34 -14.92 2.05 20.69
CA LYS A 34 -14.05 3.09 20.13
C LYS A 34 -14.50 3.55 18.76
N MET A 35 -14.08 4.76 18.43
CA MET A 35 -14.21 5.38 17.12
C MET A 35 -12.82 5.51 16.50
N LEU A 36 -12.70 5.14 15.23
CA LEU A 36 -11.52 5.35 14.41
C LEU A 36 -11.78 6.51 13.45
N LEU A 37 -10.87 7.48 13.43
CA LEU A 37 -10.81 8.52 12.41
C LEU A 37 -9.65 8.19 11.47
N ILE A 38 -9.96 7.74 10.26
CA ILE A 38 -9.01 7.20 9.29
C ILE A 38 -8.74 8.23 8.19
N ASP A 39 -7.47 8.55 7.92
CA ASP A 39 -7.07 9.32 6.74
C ASP A 39 -7.12 8.42 5.50
N LYS A 40 -8.03 8.71 4.57
CA LYS A 40 -8.29 7.90 3.36
C LYS A 40 -7.04 7.77 2.48
N HIS A 41 -6.24 8.83 2.37
CA HIS A 41 -5.03 8.84 1.57
C HIS A 41 -3.95 7.96 2.23
N ALA A 42 -3.67 8.20 3.51
CA ALA A 42 -2.68 7.42 4.25
C ALA A 42 -3.06 5.93 4.34
N ALA A 43 -4.36 5.64 4.47
CA ALA A 43 -4.90 4.29 4.46
C ALA A 43 -4.66 3.59 3.13
N HIS A 44 -4.96 4.25 2.01
CA HIS A 44 -4.74 3.68 0.70
C HIS A 44 -3.25 3.46 0.42
N GLU A 45 -2.39 4.40 0.79
CA GLU A 45 -0.93 4.23 0.71
C GLU A 45 -0.47 2.98 1.47
N ARG A 46 -0.97 2.79 2.70
CA ARG A 46 -0.63 1.66 3.55
C ARG A 46 -1.07 0.33 2.94
N VAL A 47 -2.32 0.25 2.48
CA VAL A 47 -2.88 -0.96 1.85
C VAL A 47 -2.13 -1.30 0.57
N LEU A 48 -1.85 -0.31 -0.28
CA LEU A 48 -1.10 -0.52 -1.51
C LEU A 48 0.32 -1.02 -1.22
N PHE A 49 1.02 -0.40 -0.26
CA PHE A 49 2.36 -0.82 0.12
C PHE A 49 2.38 -2.26 0.63
N GLU A 50 1.48 -2.63 1.55
CA GLU A 50 1.44 -4.00 2.07
C GLU A 50 1.08 -5.02 0.99
N LYS A 51 0.21 -4.68 0.02
CA LYS A 51 -0.05 -5.53 -1.15
C LYS A 51 1.22 -5.75 -2.00
N LEU A 52 1.92 -4.68 -2.36
CA LEU A 52 3.14 -4.77 -3.18
C LEU A 52 4.27 -5.52 -2.44
N ARG A 53 4.39 -5.29 -1.13
CA ARG A 53 5.34 -5.99 -0.26
C ARG A 53 5.02 -7.49 -0.15
N ALA A 54 3.74 -7.84 -0.03
CA ALA A 54 3.30 -9.24 0.00
C ALA A 54 3.61 -9.94 -1.32
N ASN A 55 3.38 -9.29 -2.47
CA ASN A 55 3.77 -9.81 -3.78
C ASN A 55 5.27 -10.10 -3.85
N MET A 56 6.11 -9.15 -3.40
CA MET A 56 7.56 -9.32 -3.36
C MET A 56 7.99 -10.52 -2.49
N LYS A 57 7.41 -10.69 -1.29
CA LYS A 57 7.80 -11.75 -0.35
C LYS A 57 7.28 -13.12 -0.72
N ASN A 58 6.03 -13.19 -1.17
CA ASN A 58 5.34 -14.46 -1.40
C ASN A 58 5.36 -14.90 -2.87
N ARG A 59 5.89 -14.06 -3.78
CA ARG A 59 5.81 -14.24 -5.24
C ARG A 59 4.39 -14.55 -5.71
N THR A 60 3.40 -13.95 -5.05
CA THR A 60 2.00 -14.07 -5.43
C THR A 60 1.78 -13.16 -6.64
N GLU A 61 1.75 -13.74 -7.84
CA GLU A 61 1.64 -13.08 -9.14
C GLU A 61 0.24 -12.48 -9.40
N ALA A 62 -0.32 -11.72 -8.47
CA ALA A 62 -1.53 -10.95 -8.73
C ALA A 62 -1.17 -9.75 -9.63
N THR A 63 -1.05 -10.01 -10.94
CA THR A 63 -0.72 -9.04 -11.99
C THR A 63 -1.90 -8.83 -12.93
N GLN A 64 -1.85 -7.72 -13.66
CA GLN A 64 -2.77 -7.38 -14.74
C GLN A 64 -1.98 -7.20 -16.03
N ILE A 65 -2.28 -8.02 -17.05
CA ILE A 65 -1.77 -7.84 -18.41
C ILE A 65 -2.42 -6.61 -19.06
N LEU A 66 -1.62 -5.75 -19.67
CA LEU A 66 -2.07 -4.60 -20.43
C LEU A 66 -2.40 -5.01 -21.86
N LEU A 67 -3.59 -4.61 -22.35
CA LEU A 67 -3.98 -4.83 -23.74
C LEU A 67 -3.04 -4.12 -24.73
N ILE A 68 -2.53 -2.96 -24.34
CA ILE A 68 -1.57 -2.17 -25.11
C ILE A 68 -0.37 -1.94 -24.20
N PRO A 69 0.84 -2.38 -24.60
CA PRO A 69 2.05 -2.09 -23.86
C PRO A 69 2.21 -0.60 -23.60
N MET A 70 2.57 -0.23 -22.38
CA MET A 70 2.76 1.15 -21.97
C MET A 70 4.25 1.53 -22.11
N PRO A 71 4.63 2.35 -23.11
CA PRO A 71 6.00 2.81 -23.25
C PRO A 71 6.31 3.92 -22.26
N LEU A 72 7.44 3.80 -21.57
CA LEU A 72 7.99 4.78 -20.65
C LEU A 72 9.37 5.21 -21.14
N SER A 73 9.52 6.51 -21.39
CA SER A 73 10.82 7.13 -21.70
C SER A 73 11.50 7.52 -20.39
N LEU A 74 12.62 6.89 -20.09
CA LEU A 74 13.38 7.08 -18.85
C LEU A 74 14.80 7.58 -19.15
N SER A 75 15.53 8.00 -18.12
CA SER A 75 16.97 8.23 -18.27
C SER A 75 17.69 6.88 -18.50
N VAL A 76 18.89 6.92 -19.09
CA VAL A 76 19.68 5.69 -19.28
C VAL A 76 19.99 5.03 -17.92
N GLY A 77 20.30 5.83 -16.89
CA GLY A 77 20.55 5.34 -15.54
C GLY A 77 19.34 4.67 -14.91
N ASP A 78 18.13 5.19 -15.11
CA ASP A 78 16.90 4.58 -14.62
C ASP A 78 16.63 3.23 -15.30
N VAL A 79 16.85 3.14 -16.62
CA VAL A 79 16.70 1.87 -17.36
C VAL A 79 17.70 0.83 -16.86
N GLU A 80 18.97 1.22 -16.73
CA GLU A 80 20.02 0.34 -16.19
C GLU A 80 19.69 -0.12 -14.77
N THR A 81 19.15 0.77 -13.94
CA THR A 81 18.70 0.46 -12.59
C THR A 81 17.56 -0.54 -12.60
N LEU A 82 16.52 -0.34 -13.42
CA LEU A 82 15.43 -1.30 -13.55
C LEU A 82 15.93 -2.68 -14.00
N VAL A 83 16.80 -2.72 -15.02
CA VAL A 83 17.41 -3.98 -15.48
C VAL A 83 18.23 -4.63 -14.36
N ALA A 84 18.98 -3.85 -13.59
CA ALA A 84 19.76 -4.35 -12.46
C ALA A 84 18.89 -4.94 -11.35
N TYR A 85 17.68 -4.40 -11.12
CA TYR A 85 16.68 -4.85 -10.13
C TYR A 85 15.52 -5.64 -10.74
N ARG A 86 15.74 -6.29 -11.89
CA ARG A 86 14.68 -6.97 -12.65
C ARG A 86 13.88 -7.96 -11.81
N GLU A 87 14.56 -8.83 -11.08
CA GLU A 87 13.91 -9.88 -10.29
C GLU A 87 12.98 -9.30 -9.23
N GLU A 88 13.39 -8.24 -8.54
CA GLU A 88 12.57 -7.59 -7.52
C GLU A 88 11.40 -6.81 -8.13
N VAL A 89 11.62 -6.14 -9.25
CA VAL A 89 10.56 -5.42 -9.98
C VAL A 89 9.51 -6.39 -10.53
N GLU A 90 9.94 -7.54 -11.06
CA GLU A 90 9.06 -8.62 -11.51
C GLU A 90 8.30 -9.26 -10.33
N ALA A 91 8.97 -9.49 -9.20
CA ALA A 91 8.33 -10.00 -7.98
C ALA A 91 7.25 -9.06 -7.41
N VAL A 92 7.37 -7.74 -7.62
CA VAL A 92 6.31 -6.78 -7.26
C VAL A 92 5.08 -6.91 -8.17
N GLY A 93 5.24 -7.41 -9.39
CA GLY A 93 4.18 -7.66 -10.36
C GLY A 93 4.29 -6.89 -11.67
N PHE A 94 5.48 -6.40 -12.03
CA PHE A 94 5.71 -5.74 -13.33
C PHE A 94 6.38 -6.69 -14.33
N ALA A 95 5.86 -6.76 -15.55
CA ALA A 95 6.58 -7.37 -16.67
C ALA A 95 6.89 -6.31 -17.72
N TYR A 96 8.16 -6.21 -18.13
CA TYR A 96 8.59 -5.17 -19.05
C TYR A 96 9.84 -5.56 -19.85
N THR A 97 9.95 -4.98 -21.04
CA THR A 97 11.14 -5.04 -21.89
C THR A 97 11.83 -3.69 -21.93
N ALA A 98 13.16 -3.68 -21.90
CA ALA A 98 13.96 -2.45 -22.00
C ALA A 98 14.72 -2.41 -23.34
N LYS A 99 14.70 -1.27 -24.02
CA LYS A 99 15.48 -1.01 -25.23
C LYS A 99 15.92 0.45 -25.28
N GLY A 100 17.23 0.68 -25.21
CA GLY A 100 17.78 2.05 -25.13
C GLY A 100 17.24 2.78 -23.90
N ASN A 101 16.63 3.93 -24.10
CA ASN A 101 16.01 4.75 -23.04
C ASN A 101 14.51 4.46 -22.85
N THR A 102 13.98 3.40 -23.46
CA THR A 102 12.56 3.07 -23.43
C THR A 102 12.31 1.75 -22.71
N VAL A 103 11.39 1.78 -21.75
CA VAL A 103 10.83 0.60 -21.09
C VAL A 103 9.39 0.39 -21.58
N SER A 104 9.09 -0.76 -22.15
CA SER A 104 7.72 -1.13 -22.54
C SER A 104 7.14 -2.09 -21.50
N VAL A 105 6.14 -1.62 -20.75
CA VAL A 105 5.48 -2.37 -19.68
C VAL A 105 4.31 -3.14 -20.27
N ASN A 106 4.27 -4.45 -20.05
CA ASN A 106 3.22 -5.37 -20.51
C ASN A 106 2.33 -5.85 -19.38
N GLU A 107 2.85 -5.91 -18.16
CA GLU A 107 2.09 -6.30 -16.97
C GLU A 107 2.37 -5.34 -15.82
N ILE A 108 1.35 -5.08 -15.01
CA ILE A 108 1.42 -4.22 -13.83
C ILE A 108 0.81 -4.93 -12.61
N PRO A 109 1.16 -4.53 -11.38
CA PRO A 109 0.52 -5.07 -10.19
C PRO A 109 -1.00 -4.85 -10.22
N GLU A 110 -1.77 -5.88 -9.86
CA GLU A 110 -3.23 -5.81 -9.85
C GLU A 110 -3.74 -4.71 -8.89
N GLY A 111 -4.73 -3.95 -9.33
CA GLY A 111 -5.32 -2.84 -8.57
C GLY A 111 -4.65 -1.49 -8.81
N LEU A 112 -3.54 -1.45 -9.56
CA LEU A 112 -2.98 -0.21 -10.07
C LEU A 112 -3.60 0.16 -11.42
N SER A 113 -3.90 1.44 -11.59
CA SER A 113 -4.14 1.99 -12.94
C SER A 113 -2.82 2.08 -13.71
N PRO A 114 -2.81 2.06 -15.06
CA PRO A 114 -1.59 2.23 -15.85
C PRO A 114 -0.82 3.51 -15.49
N ALA A 115 -1.54 4.62 -15.23
CA ALA A 115 -0.93 5.87 -14.79
C ALA A 115 -0.22 5.73 -13.44
N ALA A 116 -0.87 5.12 -12.44
CA ALA A 116 -0.26 4.88 -11.14
C ALA A 116 0.94 3.92 -11.22
N ALA A 117 0.84 2.88 -12.06
CA ALA A 117 1.92 1.94 -12.31
C ALA A 117 3.13 2.60 -12.98
N SER A 118 2.89 3.53 -13.93
CA SER A 118 3.96 4.32 -14.55
C SER A 118 4.69 5.22 -13.54
N GLU A 119 3.93 5.93 -12.70
CA GLU A 119 4.49 6.81 -11.68
C GLU A 119 5.27 6.03 -10.62
N LEU A 120 4.77 4.85 -10.24
CA LEU A 120 5.47 3.92 -9.35
C LEU A 120 6.80 3.50 -9.95
N LEU A 121 6.81 3.00 -11.19
CA LEU A 121 8.01 2.43 -11.81
C LEU A 121 9.08 3.50 -12.06
N VAL A 122 8.68 4.70 -12.51
CA VAL A 122 9.58 5.86 -12.68
C VAL A 122 10.18 6.27 -11.34
N THR A 123 9.35 6.38 -10.29
CA THR A 123 9.83 6.79 -8.96
C THR A 123 10.74 5.72 -8.37
N LEU A 124 10.40 4.44 -8.55
CA LEU A 124 11.19 3.31 -8.06
C LEU A 124 12.58 3.32 -8.69
N ALA A 125 12.68 3.48 -10.01
CA ALA A 125 13.95 3.57 -10.71
C ALA A 125 14.83 4.69 -10.16
N GLY A 126 14.28 5.91 -10.05
CA GLY A 126 15.03 7.05 -9.53
C GLY A 126 15.46 6.88 -8.07
N ARG A 127 14.62 6.30 -7.21
CA ARG A 127 14.96 6.03 -5.80
C ARG A 127 16.04 4.96 -5.64
N LEU A 128 15.98 3.91 -6.44
CA LEU A 128 17.00 2.88 -6.46
C LEU A 128 18.33 3.46 -6.94
N GLN A 129 18.30 4.31 -7.98
CA GLN A 129 19.48 5.00 -8.50
C GLN A 129 20.09 5.93 -7.44
N ASP A 130 19.30 6.77 -6.77
CA ASP A 130 19.77 7.64 -5.67
C ASP A 130 20.36 6.84 -4.50
N GLY A 131 19.86 5.62 -4.27
CA GLY A 131 20.33 4.73 -3.22
C GLY A 131 21.61 3.96 -3.56
N THR A 132 22.00 3.90 -4.85
CA THR A 132 23.21 3.19 -5.27
C THR A 132 24.45 3.79 -4.59
N GLY A 133 25.20 2.97 -3.85
CA GLY A 133 26.41 3.38 -3.11
C GLY A 133 26.27 3.41 -1.59
N ASN A 134 25.08 3.19 -1.03
CA ASN A 134 24.94 3.02 0.42
C ASN A 134 25.35 1.59 0.84
N ALA A 135 26.66 1.38 1.02
CA ALA A 135 27.26 0.07 1.34
C ALA A 135 26.77 -0.55 2.66
N ALA A 136 26.07 0.21 3.50
CA ALA A 136 25.53 -0.27 4.77
C ALA A 136 24.17 -0.99 4.65
N LEU A 137 23.45 -0.84 3.54
CA LEU A 137 22.13 -1.45 3.35
C LEU A 137 22.21 -2.65 2.43
N SER A 138 21.50 -3.73 2.78
CA SER A 138 21.29 -4.84 1.86
C SER A 138 20.44 -4.37 0.68
N ARG A 139 20.63 -5.04 -0.46
CA ARG A 139 19.87 -4.81 -1.69
C ARG A 139 18.36 -4.91 -1.47
N GLU A 140 17.92 -5.90 -0.69
CA GLU A 140 16.51 -6.10 -0.32
C GLU A 140 15.95 -4.92 0.49
N ILE A 141 16.68 -4.44 1.51
CA ILE A 141 16.24 -3.29 2.32
C ILE A 141 16.18 -2.01 1.48
N LEU A 142 17.14 -1.81 0.59
CA LEU A 142 17.16 -0.67 -0.33
C LEU A 142 15.95 -0.71 -1.27
N PHE A 143 15.65 -1.88 -1.83
CA PHE A 143 14.48 -2.06 -2.68
C PHE A 143 13.16 -1.86 -1.92
N GLU A 144 13.00 -2.47 -0.75
CA GLU A 144 11.80 -2.32 0.09
C GLU A 144 11.57 -0.84 0.44
N LYS A 145 12.63 -0.10 0.78
CA LYS A 145 12.57 1.35 1.06
C LYS A 145 12.19 2.15 -0.19
N ALA A 146 12.73 1.82 -1.35
CA ALA A 146 12.40 2.50 -2.60
C ALA A 146 10.96 2.21 -3.04
N LEU A 147 10.50 0.96 -2.93
CA LEU A 147 9.13 0.52 -3.19
C LEU A 147 8.14 1.26 -2.30
N TYR A 148 8.45 1.31 -1.00
CA TYR A 148 7.73 2.06 0.01
C TYR A 148 7.56 3.55 -0.41
N GLN A 149 8.63 4.21 -0.84
CA GLN A 149 8.58 5.62 -1.24
C GLN A 149 7.81 5.85 -2.54
N SER A 150 7.77 4.83 -3.40
CA SER A 150 7.13 4.89 -4.72
C SER A 150 5.63 4.61 -4.64
N ALA A 151 5.22 3.69 -3.77
CA ALA A 151 3.80 3.37 -3.51
C ALA A 151 3.01 4.60 -3.06
N CYS A 152 3.63 5.50 -2.31
CA CYS A 152 3.01 6.74 -1.84
C CYS A 152 2.62 7.69 -2.99
N LYS A 153 3.43 7.74 -4.05
CA LYS A 153 3.10 8.56 -5.24
C LYS A 153 2.05 7.90 -6.14
N ALA A 154 2.05 6.58 -6.21
CA ALA A 154 1.07 5.80 -6.96
C ALA A 154 -0.32 5.78 -6.30
N ALA A 155 -0.39 6.10 -5.01
CA ALA A 155 -1.61 6.12 -4.26
C ALA A 155 -2.57 7.23 -4.70
N ILE A 156 -3.86 6.99 -4.51
CA ILE A 156 -4.96 7.95 -4.54
C ILE A 156 -4.55 9.31 -3.99
N LYS A 157 -4.81 10.38 -4.75
CA LYS A 157 -4.61 11.75 -4.30
C LYS A 157 -5.70 12.17 -3.31
N ALA A 158 -5.32 12.91 -2.26
CA ALA A 158 -6.25 13.47 -1.28
C ALA A 158 -7.34 14.34 -1.96
N GLY A 159 -8.56 14.30 -1.42
CA GLY A 159 -9.69 15.12 -1.88
C GLY A 159 -10.46 14.61 -3.09
N ARG A 160 -10.15 13.41 -3.62
CA ARG A 160 -10.98 12.76 -4.64
C ARG A 160 -12.15 12.01 -4.00
N GLU A 161 -13.32 12.13 -4.61
CA GLU A 161 -14.47 11.30 -4.27
C GLU A 161 -14.29 9.88 -4.81
N TYR A 162 -14.59 8.90 -3.96
CA TYR A 162 -14.59 7.49 -4.31
C TYR A 162 -15.99 6.92 -4.08
N PRO A 163 -16.38 5.87 -4.83
CA PRO A 163 -17.63 5.17 -4.58
C PRO A 163 -17.68 4.62 -3.14
N PRO A 164 -18.86 4.54 -2.49
CA PRO A 164 -18.99 3.99 -1.13
C PRO A 164 -18.37 2.60 -0.97
N GLU A 165 -18.44 1.77 -2.00
CA GLU A 165 -17.89 0.41 -2.03
C GLU A 165 -16.35 0.42 -1.89
N TYR A 166 -15.70 1.48 -2.38
CA TYR A 166 -14.26 1.65 -2.23
C TYR A 166 -13.88 1.97 -0.78
N THR A 167 -14.70 2.78 -0.09
CA THR A 167 -14.50 3.12 1.32
C THR A 167 -14.68 1.89 2.21
N GLU A 168 -15.71 1.08 1.94
CA GLU A 168 -15.89 -0.23 2.59
C GLU A 168 -14.69 -1.15 2.37
N TRP A 169 -14.28 -1.35 1.12
CA TRP A 169 -13.12 -2.16 0.77
C TRP A 169 -11.85 -1.69 1.51
N LEU A 170 -11.64 -0.38 1.60
CA LEU A 170 -10.47 0.19 2.27
C LEU A 170 -10.49 -0.12 3.78
N CYS A 171 -11.64 0.04 4.44
CA CYS A 171 -11.80 -0.32 5.85
C CYS A 171 -11.58 -1.81 6.09
N GLU A 172 -12.10 -2.68 5.22
CA GLU A 172 -11.86 -4.12 5.28
C GLU A 172 -10.37 -4.47 5.13
N GLN A 173 -9.66 -3.84 4.19
CA GLN A 173 -8.23 -4.08 3.99
C GLN A 173 -7.43 -3.65 5.22
N LEU A 174 -7.75 -2.49 5.78
CA LEU A 174 -7.08 -2.01 6.97
C LEU A 174 -7.20 -3.01 8.12
N GLN A 175 -8.38 -3.56 8.40
CA GLN A 175 -8.54 -4.54 9.49
C GLN A 175 -7.70 -5.81 9.36
N ARG A 176 -7.30 -6.16 8.14
CA ARG A 176 -6.43 -7.32 7.89
C ARG A 176 -4.96 -7.00 8.11
N ILE A 177 -4.58 -5.72 8.18
CA ILE A 177 -3.21 -5.27 8.38
C ILE A 177 -2.98 -5.09 9.89
N PRO A 178 -2.10 -5.87 10.53
CA PRO A 178 -1.71 -5.61 11.91
C PRO A 178 -1.01 -4.25 12.04
N ASP A 179 -1.24 -3.54 13.15
CA ASP A 179 -0.63 -2.23 13.47
C ASP A 179 -0.83 -1.11 12.44
N ILE A 180 -2.10 -0.79 12.14
CA ILE A 180 -2.52 0.29 11.22
C ILE A 180 -2.07 1.68 11.70
N THR A 181 -1.60 1.85 12.93
CA THR A 181 -1.54 3.16 13.60
C THR A 181 -0.57 4.16 12.96
N VAL A 182 0.38 3.73 12.14
CA VAL A 182 1.39 4.61 11.55
C VAL A 182 1.49 4.36 10.05
N CYS A 183 1.25 5.42 9.29
CA CYS A 183 1.42 5.44 7.86
C CYS A 183 2.90 5.32 7.56
N PRO A 184 3.22 4.97 6.32
CA PRO A 184 4.58 4.81 5.87
C PRO A 184 5.50 5.94 6.42
N HIS A 185 5.09 7.21 6.31
CA HIS A 185 5.89 8.40 6.61
C HIS A 185 5.88 8.85 8.08
N GLY A 186 5.36 8.02 8.98
CA GLY A 186 5.25 8.38 10.40
C GLY A 186 4.00 9.20 10.75
N ARG A 187 3.10 9.49 9.79
CA ARG A 187 1.79 10.12 10.09
C ARG A 187 0.81 9.03 10.53
N PRO A 188 -0.09 9.27 11.48
CA PRO A 188 -1.07 8.24 11.83
C PRO A 188 -2.01 7.94 10.65
N VAL A 189 -2.20 6.65 10.29
CA VAL A 189 -3.25 6.27 9.31
C VAL A 189 -4.63 6.41 9.93
N ALA A 190 -4.73 6.08 11.22
CA ALA A 190 -5.94 6.15 12.00
C ALA A 190 -5.65 6.74 13.37
N MET A 191 -6.56 7.56 13.87
CA MET A 191 -6.61 7.98 15.27
C MET A 191 -7.70 7.19 15.97
N GLU A 192 -7.38 6.66 17.15
CA GLU A 192 -8.34 5.95 17.99
C GLU A 192 -8.88 6.87 19.10
N LEU A 193 -10.20 6.91 19.23
CA LEU A 193 -10.92 7.68 20.23
C LEU A 193 -11.88 6.75 20.97
N THR A 194 -11.55 6.39 22.21
CA THR A 194 -12.41 5.50 23.01
C THR A 194 -13.68 6.22 23.47
N HIS A 195 -14.76 5.46 23.67
CA HIS A 195 -16.02 5.99 24.21
C HIS A 195 -15.78 6.75 25.52
N ALA A 196 -15.00 6.15 26.44
CA ALA A 196 -14.60 6.78 27.70
C ALA A 196 -13.81 8.09 27.52
N TYR A 197 -12.95 8.18 26.50
CA TYR A 197 -12.25 9.44 26.20
C TYR A 197 -13.22 10.53 25.73
N ILE A 198 -14.15 10.17 24.85
CA ILE A 198 -15.18 11.08 24.32
C ILE A 198 -16.09 11.57 25.46
N ASP A 199 -16.58 10.67 26.32
CA ASP A 199 -17.41 11.03 27.48
C ASP A 199 -16.72 12.05 28.39
N ARG A 200 -15.42 11.85 28.67
CA ARG A 200 -14.62 12.81 29.44
C ARG A 200 -14.57 14.19 28.80
N GLN A 201 -14.50 14.29 27.46
CA GLN A 201 -14.52 15.60 26.76
C GLN A 201 -15.87 16.32 26.95
N PHE A 202 -16.96 15.56 27.09
CA PHE A 202 -18.29 16.09 27.40
C PHE A 202 -18.56 16.23 28.91
N LYS A 203 -17.56 16.02 29.77
CA LYS A 203 -17.68 16.03 31.24
C LYS A 203 -18.72 15.02 31.76
N ARG A 204 -18.83 13.89 31.06
CA ARG A 204 -19.63 12.73 31.47
C ARG A 204 -18.69 11.68 32.07
N SER A 205 -19.17 11.00 33.11
CA SER A 205 -18.44 10.00 33.88
C SER A 205 -18.73 8.60 33.37
#